data_AF-A0A166UV51-F1
#
_entry.id   AF-A0A166UV51-F1
#
_cell.length_a   1.000
_cell.length_b   1.000
_cell.length_c   1.000
_cell.angle_alpha   90.00
_cell.angle_beta   90.00
_cell.angle_gamma   90.00
#
_symmetry.space_group_name_H-M   'P 1'
#
loop_
_entity.id
_entity.type
_entity.pdbx_description
1 polymer ?
#
loop_
_entity_poly.entity_id
_entity_poly.type
_entity_poly.pdbx_seq_one_letter_code
_entity_poly.pdbx_strand_id
1 'polypeptide(L)'
;MSTAARKRLSRMSLREVPRPMTGSPARAPSQPAPPTPTHDHDRGCYDSGSDSPSSVSSSSPAAHDAGIVTSPTRLLYNLCQLSDPNRAAMQDIFAEPPIIALQRCRRIGNVYAFQMTEQVTRSVRIRAAPQETLHAASRLSCSCGQAGGHPCCHVVWLLDQLLKETSYHHDHARPFNMTDEGFAEEMGDPFENIANFQLNVLAGGLHCQVVNSEACSDEDEEEELDQHRTLEARELLASVHGTPVDEYRPDIGYASALDAPVLKYGDLDSTVFRMLLDNHHFFQYFMSQSCLSDPGTHLYRRLYHRVDRVLHEFDASCSHTHPNEPSGDLGAEAPSNAAWAASHLRGIVSLIRSSIFHRDYPLRQHEARSAVSTLMHVLASVTRRHHQVESRLSRGECSLYMQLIGDSESDAAFVIAELDLLPESACRAVDDLGDILEQVVRQGAPVAFVRNLRNLIARLRASSDETGWKRHPDVESGRGSKRMK
;
A
#
# COMPACT_ATOMS: atom_id res chain seq x y z
N MET A 1 -21.10 48.92 -5.35
CA MET A 1 -19.73 48.69 -5.84
C MET A 1 -18.77 49.19 -4.78
N SER A 2 -18.11 48.29 -4.05
CA SER A 2 -16.84 48.55 -3.34
C SER A 2 -16.31 47.21 -2.84
N THR A 3 -15.08 46.92 -3.24
CA THR A 3 -14.25 45.75 -2.93
C THR A 3 -13.61 45.87 -1.54
N ALA A 4 -13.37 44.71 -0.90
CA ALA A 4 -12.41 44.39 0.19
C ALA A 4 -13.08 43.38 1.16
N ALA A 5 -12.48 42.33 1.70
CA ALA A 5 -11.14 41.78 1.61
C ALA A 5 -11.19 40.33 2.15
N ARG A 6 -10.50 39.39 1.51
CA ARG A 6 -10.06 38.14 2.15
C ARG A 6 -8.55 38.06 2.02
N LYS A 7 -7.85 38.32 3.12
CA LYS A 7 -6.40 38.19 3.22
C LYS A 7 -6.03 36.72 3.40
N ARG A 8 -5.22 36.25 2.45
CA ARG A 8 -4.40 35.05 2.48
C ARG A 8 -3.45 35.06 3.69
N LEU A 9 -3.34 33.93 4.37
CA LEU A 9 -2.17 33.49 5.15
C LEU A 9 -1.82 32.10 4.60
N SER A 10 -0.61 31.68 4.29
CA SER A 10 0.67 32.31 3.97
C SER A 10 1.39 31.22 3.17
N ARG A 11 1.65 31.46 1.88
CA ARG A 11 2.56 30.66 1.06
C ARG A 11 3.98 31.11 1.42
N MET A 12 4.78 30.25 2.05
CA MET A 12 6.23 30.45 2.12
C MET A 12 6.90 29.65 1.00
N SER A 13 7.55 30.39 0.09
CA SER A 13 8.42 29.89 -0.96
C SER A 13 9.63 29.16 -0.36
N LEU A 14 9.97 27.99 -0.91
CA LEU A 14 11.03 27.08 -0.47
C LEU A 14 12.42 27.43 -1.06
N ARG A 15 12.69 28.70 -1.33
CA ARG A 15 14.04 29.16 -1.67
C ARG A 15 14.58 30.05 -0.56
N GLU A 16 15.59 29.50 0.12
CA GLU A 16 16.54 30.17 1.02
C GLU A 16 16.02 30.63 2.40
N VAL A 17 16.57 30.02 3.46
CA VAL A 17 16.57 30.58 4.82
C VAL A 17 18.03 30.71 5.27
N PRO A 18 18.55 31.93 5.52
CA PRO A 18 19.90 32.12 6.06
C PRO A 18 19.98 31.73 7.54
N ARG A 19 21.13 31.19 7.95
CA ARG A 19 21.45 30.82 9.34
C ARG A 19 21.35 32.05 10.27
N PRO A 20 20.74 31.97 11.47
CA PRO A 20 20.87 33.01 12.47
C PRO A 20 22.17 32.86 13.28
N MET A 21 22.89 33.97 13.40
CA MET A 21 24.06 34.14 14.26
C MET A 21 23.69 34.16 15.75
N THR A 22 24.65 33.69 16.53
CA THR A 22 24.71 33.66 18.00
C THR A 22 24.50 35.04 18.62
N GLY A 23 23.56 35.14 19.58
CA GLY A 23 23.39 36.28 20.47
C GLY A 23 22.88 35.83 21.84
N SER A 24 23.67 36.10 22.88
CA SER A 24 23.44 35.75 24.29
C SER A 24 22.18 36.37 24.90
N PRO A 25 21.47 35.72 25.85
CA PRO A 25 20.42 36.38 26.62
C PRO A 25 20.94 36.97 27.93
N ALA A 26 20.49 38.19 28.22
CA ALA A 26 20.70 38.91 29.46
C ALA A 26 19.72 38.48 30.57
N ARG A 27 20.28 38.39 31.79
CA ARG A 27 19.70 38.45 33.15
C ARG A 27 18.60 39.53 33.25
N ALA A 28 17.54 39.52 34.08
CA ALA A 28 17.23 39.03 35.44
C ALA A 28 15.70 39.34 35.70
N PRO A 29 15.17 39.39 36.95
CA PRO A 29 15.13 38.43 38.07
C PRO A 29 13.67 38.17 38.56
N SER A 30 13.44 37.16 39.43
CA SER A 30 12.48 37.21 40.57
C SER A 30 12.50 35.90 41.40
N GLN A 31 12.77 36.03 42.70
CA GLN A 31 12.72 35.03 43.79
C GLN A 31 11.27 34.93 44.39
N PRO A 32 10.99 34.25 45.54
CA PRO A 32 11.56 33.05 46.19
C PRO A 32 10.48 31.98 46.57
N ALA A 33 10.93 30.77 46.92
CA ALA A 33 10.16 29.72 47.61
C ALA A 33 10.15 29.90 49.14
N PRO A 34 9.19 29.29 49.86
CA PRO A 34 9.50 28.55 51.10
C PRO A 34 8.55 27.33 51.34
N PRO A 35 8.59 26.60 52.48
CA PRO A 35 9.49 25.47 52.74
C PRO A 35 8.76 24.16 53.13
N THR A 36 9.45 23.03 53.07
CA THR A 36 9.08 21.75 53.72
C THR A 36 9.46 21.74 55.21
N PRO A 37 8.70 21.01 56.04
CA PRO A 37 9.27 20.38 57.23
C PRO A 37 9.06 18.86 57.26
N THR A 38 10.02 18.23 57.91
CA THR A 38 10.31 16.80 58.08
C THR A 38 9.57 16.12 59.23
N HIS A 39 9.40 14.80 59.10
CA HIS A 39 9.41 13.72 60.11
C HIS A 39 8.46 13.77 61.33
N ASP A 40 7.70 12.68 61.51
CA ASP A 40 7.72 11.95 62.79
C ASP A 40 7.33 10.46 62.61
N HIS A 41 8.07 9.61 63.32
CA HIS A 41 7.87 8.17 63.51
C HIS A 41 6.92 7.93 64.70
N ASP A 42 6.04 6.91 64.66
CA ASP A 42 6.16 5.72 65.53
C ASP A 42 5.04 4.66 65.36
N ARG A 43 5.51 3.41 65.32
CA ARG A 43 4.97 2.15 65.91
C ARG A 43 3.65 1.48 65.47
N GLY A 44 3.82 0.21 65.09
CA GLY A 44 2.84 -0.86 65.36
C GLY A 44 3.18 -2.21 64.71
N CYS A 45 4.13 -2.97 65.25
CA CYS A 45 4.37 -4.38 64.91
C CYS A 45 3.29 -5.29 65.51
N TYR A 46 2.74 -6.22 64.72
CA TYR A 46 2.40 -7.56 65.18
C TYR A 46 2.68 -8.58 64.08
N ASP A 47 3.34 -9.64 64.51
CA ASP A 47 3.80 -10.82 63.80
C ASP A 47 2.67 -11.86 63.72
N SER A 48 2.53 -12.56 62.60
CA SER A 48 2.07 -13.96 62.52
C SER A 48 1.99 -14.47 61.08
N GLY A 49 2.84 -15.45 60.77
CA GLY A 49 2.39 -16.76 60.28
C GLY A 49 2.11 -16.94 58.79
N SER A 50 3.05 -17.59 58.11
CA SER A 50 2.94 -18.27 56.81
C SER A 50 1.65 -19.11 56.66
N ASP A 51 1.03 -19.09 55.49
CA ASP A 51 0.93 -20.26 54.60
C ASP A 51 0.25 -19.91 53.26
N SER A 52 0.98 -20.19 52.17
CA SER A 52 0.44 -20.19 50.79
C SER A 52 -0.47 -21.40 50.58
N PRO A 53 -1.49 -21.28 49.70
CA PRO A 53 -1.30 -21.94 48.42
C PRO A 53 -1.89 -21.20 47.20
N SER A 54 -1.14 -21.34 46.11
CA SER A 54 -1.60 -21.44 44.71
C SER A 54 -2.43 -20.28 44.13
N SER A 55 -1.70 -19.34 43.52
CA SER A 55 -2.15 -18.50 42.42
C SER A 55 -2.67 -19.34 41.24
N VAL A 56 -3.90 -19.08 40.84
CA VAL A 56 -4.51 -19.59 39.61
C VAL A 56 -3.79 -18.98 38.40
N SER A 57 -3.19 -19.85 37.60
CA SER A 57 -2.51 -19.51 36.36
C SER A 57 -3.53 -19.11 35.29
N SER A 58 -3.60 -17.83 34.95
CA SER A 58 -4.10 -17.38 33.66
C SER A 58 -2.94 -17.47 32.65
N SER A 59 -3.10 -18.40 31.72
CA SER A 59 -2.17 -18.84 30.69
C SER A 59 -1.61 -17.67 29.87
N SER A 60 -0.32 -17.36 30.04
CA SER A 60 0.45 -16.62 29.04
C SER A 60 0.82 -17.60 27.93
N PRO A 61 0.47 -17.35 26.66
CA PRO A 61 1.11 -18.07 25.58
C PRO A 61 2.58 -17.64 25.55
N ALA A 62 3.46 -18.63 25.41
CA ALA A 62 4.87 -18.60 24.99
C ALA A 62 5.71 -17.35 25.30
N ALA A 63 6.86 -17.55 25.95
CA ALA A 63 7.95 -16.58 26.01
C ALA A 63 8.17 -15.90 24.66
N HIS A 64 7.68 -14.67 24.53
CA HIS A 64 7.96 -13.82 23.37
C HIS A 64 9.45 -13.54 23.36
N ASP A 65 10.08 -13.84 22.23
CA ASP A 65 11.46 -13.52 21.94
C ASP A 65 11.68 -12.02 22.20
N ALA A 66 12.43 -11.67 23.26
CA ALA A 66 12.42 -10.33 23.88
C ALA A 66 12.94 -9.18 22.98
N GLY A 67 13.30 -9.49 21.72
CA GLY A 67 13.78 -8.54 20.72
C GLY A 67 12.91 -8.43 19.47
N ILE A 68 11.79 -9.15 19.34
CA ILE A 68 10.89 -9.03 18.17
C ILE A 68 9.73 -8.08 18.49
N VAL A 69 9.51 -7.10 17.62
CA VAL A 69 8.40 -6.12 17.71
C VAL A 69 7.57 -6.13 16.44
N THR A 70 6.30 -5.74 16.55
CA THR A 70 5.39 -5.59 15.40
C THR A 70 5.16 -4.12 15.11
N SER A 71 5.36 -3.69 13.87
CA SER A 71 5.12 -2.31 13.45
C SER A 71 3.64 -2.03 13.17
N PRO A 72 3.23 -0.75 13.03
CA PRO A 72 1.84 -0.39 12.69
C PRO A 72 1.36 -0.99 11.36
N THR A 73 2.28 -1.23 10.42
CA THR A 73 1.97 -1.89 9.15
C THR A 73 1.82 -3.40 9.25
N ARG A 74 2.05 -3.97 10.44
CA ARG A 74 2.07 -5.39 10.80
C ARG A 74 3.31 -6.16 10.32
N LEU A 75 4.41 -5.47 10.05
CA LEU A 75 5.68 -6.12 9.79
C LEU A 75 6.35 -6.50 11.12
N LEU A 76 7.05 -7.63 11.13
CA LEU A 76 7.82 -8.09 12.27
C LEU A 76 9.26 -7.59 12.15
N TYR A 77 9.81 -7.04 13.22
CA TYR A 77 11.18 -6.54 13.27
C TYR A 77 11.95 -7.16 14.42
N ASN A 78 13.16 -7.66 14.13
CA ASN A 78 14.15 -8.08 15.09
C ASN A 78 15.05 -6.89 15.47
N LEU A 79 15.06 -6.55 16.76
CA LEU A 79 15.83 -5.45 17.33
C LEU A 79 17.08 -5.91 18.11
N CYS A 80 17.38 -7.22 18.12
CA CYS A 80 18.48 -7.78 18.92
C CYS A 80 19.86 -7.23 18.54
N GLN A 81 20.01 -6.72 17.31
CA GLN A 81 21.27 -6.16 16.80
C GLN A 81 21.46 -4.68 17.17
N LEU A 82 20.42 -4.01 17.67
CA LEU A 82 20.48 -2.59 18.04
C LEU A 82 21.12 -2.41 19.41
N SER A 83 21.79 -1.27 19.58
CA SER A 83 22.22 -0.80 20.90
C SER A 83 21.00 -0.62 21.83
N ASP A 84 21.17 -0.84 23.14
CA ASP A 84 20.10 -0.67 24.14
C ASP A 84 19.31 0.65 24.01
N PRO A 85 19.92 1.83 23.82
CA PRO A 85 19.16 3.07 23.64
C PRO A 85 18.36 3.10 22.33
N ASN A 86 18.91 2.57 21.23
CA ASN A 86 18.19 2.49 19.95
C ASN A 86 17.07 1.47 20.02
N ARG A 87 17.28 0.32 20.68
CA ARG A 87 16.26 -0.69 20.89
C ARG A 87 15.06 -0.14 21.67
N ALA A 88 15.32 0.58 22.76
CA ALA A 88 14.27 1.24 23.54
C ALA A 88 13.54 2.30 22.70
N ALA A 89 14.26 3.16 21.99
CA ALA A 89 13.65 4.17 21.13
C ALA A 89 12.75 3.55 20.04
N MET A 90 13.16 2.45 19.41
CA MET A 90 12.37 1.77 18.38
C MET A 90 11.14 1.05 18.98
N GLN A 91 11.27 0.47 20.17
CA GLN A 91 10.14 -0.08 20.92
C GLN A 91 9.11 1.01 21.22
N ASP A 92 9.55 2.18 21.67
CA ASP A 92 8.66 3.31 21.96
C ASP A 92 7.96 3.83 20.69
N ILE A 93 8.71 3.99 19.59
CA ILE A 93 8.16 4.45 18.30
C ILE A 93 7.07 3.51 17.77
N PHE A 94 7.25 2.19 17.93
CA PHE A 94 6.24 1.23 17.46
C PHE A 94 5.09 1.03 18.45
N ALA A 95 5.32 1.24 19.75
CA ALA A 95 4.28 1.21 20.77
C ALA A 95 3.32 2.40 20.63
N GLU A 96 3.85 3.60 20.35
CA GLU A 96 3.08 4.82 20.13
C GLU A 96 3.48 5.47 18.79
N PRO A 97 2.99 4.93 17.66
CA PRO A 97 3.35 5.44 16.35
C PRO A 97 2.77 6.83 16.11
N PRO A 98 3.49 7.70 15.39
CA PRO A 98 3.02 9.05 15.11
C PRO A 98 1.76 8.99 14.21
N ILE A 99 0.79 9.85 14.51
CA ILE A 99 -0.44 9.99 13.72
C ILE A 99 -0.14 10.86 12.50
N ILE A 100 0.25 10.20 11.41
CA ILE A 100 0.72 10.85 10.18
C ILE A 100 -0.15 10.44 9.01
N ALA A 101 -0.52 11.40 8.15
CA ALA A 101 -1.03 11.09 6.82
C ALA A 101 -0.10 11.65 5.73
N LEU A 102 0.30 10.80 4.77
CA LEU A 102 1.07 11.25 3.60
C LEU A 102 0.18 12.07 2.68
N GLN A 103 0.70 13.20 2.23
CA GLN A 103 -0.03 14.15 1.41
C GLN A 103 0.51 14.15 -0.03
N ARG A 104 1.80 14.44 -0.17
CA ARG A 104 2.45 14.58 -1.47
C ARG A 104 3.82 13.93 -1.45
N CYS A 105 4.20 13.35 -2.58
CA CYS A 105 5.54 12.87 -2.82
C CYS A 105 6.03 13.46 -4.15
N ARG A 106 7.33 13.69 -4.24
CA ARG A 106 7.96 14.14 -5.48
C ARG A 106 9.42 13.75 -5.51
N ARG A 107 9.94 13.69 -6.72
CA ARG A 107 11.38 13.62 -6.97
C ARG A 107 11.93 14.99 -7.29
N ILE A 108 13.10 15.31 -6.74
CA ILE A 108 13.86 16.53 -7.00
C ILE A 108 15.31 16.12 -7.27
N GLY A 109 15.64 15.84 -8.54
CA GLY A 109 16.92 15.25 -8.91
C GLY A 109 17.18 13.94 -8.16
N ASN A 110 18.26 13.91 -7.38
CA ASN A 110 18.68 12.75 -6.58
C ASN A 110 18.07 12.70 -5.17
N VAL A 111 16.89 13.28 -4.99
CA VAL A 111 16.18 13.33 -3.70
C VAL A 111 14.71 13.00 -3.89
N TYR A 112 14.21 12.02 -3.14
CA TYR A 112 12.78 11.83 -2.93
C TYR A 112 12.34 12.63 -1.72
N ALA A 113 11.27 13.42 -1.88
CA ALA A 113 10.70 14.23 -0.83
C ALA A 113 9.25 13.82 -0.58
N PHE A 114 8.92 13.55 0.69
CA PHE A 114 7.60 13.17 1.16
C PHE A 114 7.10 14.25 2.11
N GLN A 115 5.97 14.84 1.78
CA GLN A 115 5.23 15.77 2.62
C GLN A 115 4.16 15.01 3.39
N MET A 116 4.12 15.25 4.68
CA MET A 116 3.22 14.57 5.59
C MET A 116 2.47 15.56 6.47
N THR A 117 1.22 15.24 6.74
CA THR A 117 0.31 15.99 7.60
C THR A 117 0.32 15.40 9.01
N GLU A 118 0.51 16.30 9.96
CA GLU A 118 0.49 16.10 11.41
C GLU A 118 -0.09 17.41 12.00
N GLN A 119 0.03 17.68 13.30
CA GLN A 119 -0.25 19.02 13.86
C GLN A 119 0.52 20.13 13.13
N VAL A 120 1.73 19.82 12.67
CA VAL A 120 2.55 20.68 11.82
C VAL A 120 3.02 19.86 10.63
N THR A 121 2.84 20.37 9.41
CA THR A 121 3.33 19.72 8.20
C THR A 121 4.82 19.40 8.32
N ARG A 122 5.19 18.13 8.15
CA ARG A 122 6.57 17.67 8.13
C ARG A 122 6.97 17.24 6.73
N SER A 123 8.28 17.18 6.51
CA SER A 123 8.85 16.63 5.29
C SER A 123 10.01 15.70 5.61
N VAL A 124 10.01 14.54 4.97
CA VAL A 124 11.13 13.61 4.97
C VAL A 124 11.78 13.62 3.60
N ARG A 125 13.11 13.61 3.57
CA ARG A 125 13.91 13.55 2.35
C ARG A 125 14.84 12.35 2.39
N ILE A 126 14.83 11.59 1.30
CA ILE A 126 15.67 10.41 1.07
C ILE A 126 16.57 10.74 -0.12
N ARG A 127 17.89 10.77 0.10
CA ARG A 127 18.88 11.14 -0.91
C ARG A 127 19.62 9.92 -1.43
N ALA A 128 19.98 9.94 -2.71
CA ALA A 128 20.93 8.99 -3.27
C ALA A 128 22.24 9.00 -2.49
N ALA A 129 22.92 7.85 -2.45
CA ALA A 129 24.25 7.78 -1.85
C ALA A 129 25.21 8.72 -2.61
N PRO A 130 26.00 9.55 -1.92
CA PRO A 130 26.95 10.42 -2.60
C PRO A 130 28.02 9.55 -3.29
N GLN A 131 28.07 9.63 -4.62
CA GLN A 131 29.27 9.28 -5.38
C GLN A 131 30.35 10.26 -4.97
N GLU A 132 31.22 9.83 -4.05
CA GLU A 132 32.53 10.42 -3.79
C GLU A 132 32.59 11.97 -3.78
N THR A 133 32.59 12.55 -2.58
CA THR A 133 33.05 13.91 -2.21
C THR A 133 32.00 14.96 -1.79
N LEU A 134 32.36 15.59 -0.67
CA LEU A 134 31.83 16.79 -0.01
C LEU A 134 30.44 16.73 0.66
N HIS A 135 30.53 16.77 2.00
CA HIS A 135 29.49 16.94 3.02
C HIS A 135 28.65 15.69 3.30
N ALA A 136 28.99 15.05 4.43
CA ALA A 136 28.26 13.99 5.12
C ALA A 136 26.89 14.47 5.64
N ALA A 137 26.03 14.95 4.75
CA ALA A 137 24.62 15.11 5.06
C ALA A 137 24.03 13.70 5.20
N SER A 138 23.32 13.46 6.31
CA SER A 138 22.56 12.23 6.50
C SER A 138 21.68 11.96 5.27
N ARG A 139 21.77 10.74 4.72
CA ARG A 139 21.01 10.30 3.55
C ARG A 139 19.50 10.46 3.78
N LEU A 140 19.09 10.27 5.02
CA LEU A 140 17.74 10.47 5.53
C LEU A 140 17.68 11.75 6.35
N SER A 141 16.72 12.63 6.07
CA SER A 141 16.52 13.84 6.88
C SER A 141 15.05 14.17 7.05
N CYS A 142 14.67 14.60 8.24
CA CYS A 142 13.32 15.05 8.57
C CYS A 142 13.31 16.52 9.00
N SER A 143 12.27 17.27 8.64
CA SER A 143 12.09 18.67 9.04
C SER A 143 11.61 18.85 10.49
N CYS A 144 11.41 17.77 11.25
CA CYS A 144 11.10 17.87 12.67
C CYS A 144 12.29 18.38 13.52
N GLY A 145 13.51 18.31 12.99
CA GLY A 145 14.71 18.80 13.65
C GLY A 145 15.16 17.96 14.85
N GLN A 146 14.67 16.72 14.97
CA GLN A 146 15.07 15.79 16.03
C GLN A 146 16.56 15.47 15.88
N ALA A 147 17.38 16.07 16.74
CA ALA A 147 18.83 15.95 16.78
C ALA A 147 19.30 14.99 17.89
N GLY A 148 18.56 13.88 18.08
CA GLY A 148 18.99 12.77 18.94
C GLY A 148 19.86 11.81 18.13
N GLY A 149 20.79 11.10 18.77
CA GLY A 149 21.62 10.08 18.11
C GLY A 149 20.86 8.83 17.66
N HIS A 150 19.53 8.90 17.58
CA HIS A 150 18.59 7.84 17.26
C HIS A 150 17.72 8.25 16.05
N PRO A 151 17.21 7.29 15.28
CA PRO A 151 16.41 7.58 14.10
C PRO A 151 15.10 8.30 14.46
N CYS A 152 14.72 9.24 13.60
CA CYS A 152 13.50 10.03 13.79
C CYS A 152 12.24 9.18 13.55
N CYS A 153 11.22 9.30 14.39
CA CYS A 153 9.97 8.55 14.27
C CYS A 153 9.27 8.73 12.91
N HIS A 154 9.31 9.94 12.31
CA HIS A 154 8.75 10.20 10.98
C HIS A 154 9.49 9.44 9.87
N VAL A 155 10.80 9.25 10.03
CA VAL A 155 11.64 8.50 9.08
C VAL A 155 11.37 7.01 9.22
N VAL A 156 11.38 6.50 10.46
CA VAL A 156 11.07 5.09 10.76
C VAL A 156 9.68 4.73 10.24
N TRP A 157 8.67 5.56 10.53
CA TRP A 157 7.31 5.37 10.05
C TRP A 157 7.23 5.33 8.53
N LEU A 158 7.88 6.28 7.83
CA LEU A 158 7.85 6.32 6.36
C LEU A 158 8.52 5.09 5.75
N LEU A 159 9.65 4.66 6.29
CA LEU A 159 10.40 3.50 5.79
C LEU A 159 9.65 2.19 6.08
N ASP A 160 8.92 2.09 7.19
CA ASP A 160 7.98 0.99 7.45
C ASP A 160 6.86 0.92 6.39
N GLN A 161 6.25 2.07 6.03
CA GLN A 161 5.26 2.11 4.95
C GLN A 161 5.87 1.71 3.60
N LEU A 162 7.06 2.24 3.26
CA LEU A 162 7.73 1.92 2.00
C LEU A 162 8.07 0.43 1.90
N LEU A 163 8.62 -0.15 2.97
CA LEU A 163 8.99 -1.56 3.00
C LEU A 163 7.79 -2.47 2.74
N LYS A 164 6.66 -2.19 3.40
CA LYS A 164 5.43 -2.97 3.21
C LYS A 164 4.97 -2.96 1.76
N GLU A 165 5.14 -1.83 1.07
CA GLU A 165 4.69 -1.69 -0.31
C GLU A 165 5.67 -2.33 -1.30
N THR A 166 6.97 -2.38 -1.00
CA THR A 166 8.02 -2.94 -1.87
C THR A 166 8.36 -4.41 -1.64
N SER A 167 7.97 -5.00 -0.50
CA SER A 167 8.28 -6.38 -0.15
C SER A 167 7.32 -7.40 -0.79
N TYR A 168 7.55 -7.79 -2.05
CA TYR A 168 6.71 -8.79 -2.74
C TYR A 168 6.86 -10.24 -2.25
N HIS A 169 8.08 -10.62 -1.86
CA HIS A 169 8.45 -12.02 -1.60
C HIS A 169 8.78 -12.32 -0.14
N HIS A 170 8.43 -11.40 0.77
CA HIS A 170 8.73 -11.59 2.17
C HIS A 170 7.68 -12.49 2.83
N ASP A 171 8.15 -13.49 3.58
CA ASP A 171 7.32 -14.32 4.43
C ASP A 171 6.89 -13.52 5.66
N HIS A 172 5.59 -13.28 5.83
CA HIS A 172 5.03 -12.51 6.93
C HIS A 172 5.36 -13.08 8.33
N ALA A 173 5.72 -14.36 8.42
CA ALA A 173 6.13 -14.97 9.68
C ALA A 173 7.59 -14.69 10.04
N ARG A 174 8.42 -14.25 9.08
CA ARG A 174 9.83 -13.98 9.28
C ARG A 174 10.02 -12.51 9.70
N PRO A 175 10.78 -12.22 10.77
CA PRO A 175 11.11 -10.84 11.11
C PRO A 175 12.20 -10.26 10.20
N PHE A 176 12.07 -8.97 9.89
CA PHE A 176 13.11 -8.13 9.28
C PHE A 176 14.16 -7.71 10.31
N ASN A 177 15.40 -7.48 9.89
CA ASN A 177 16.44 -7.01 10.80
C ASN A 177 16.50 -5.48 10.81
N MET A 178 16.30 -4.86 11.98
CA MET A 178 16.32 -3.40 12.09
C MET A 178 17.76 -2.86 12.11
N THR A 179 18.02 -1.84 11.30
CA THR A 179 19.30 -1.12 11.28
C THR A 179 19.30 0.04 12.28
N ASP A 180 20.49 0.54 12.64
CA ASP A 180 20.64 1.74 13.49
C ASP A 180 20.08 3.02 12.83
N GLU A 181 19.91 3.03 11.50
CA GLU A 181 19.31 4.14 10.75
C GLU A 181 17.77 4.11 10.75
N GLY A 182 17.17 3.07 11.32
CA GLY A 182 15.72 3.00 11.55
C GLY A 182 14.90 2.39 10.43
N PHE A 183 15.49 1.51 9.62
CA PHE A 183 14.80 0.72 8.59
C PHE A 183 15.33 -0.72 8.50
N ALA A 184 14.61 -1.59 7.79
CA ALA A 184 15.01 -2.99 7.60
C ALA A 184 16.27 -3.12 6.72
N GLU A 185 17.23 -3.94 7.14
CA GLU A 185 18.41 -4.29 6.34
C GLU A 185 18.01 -4.86 4.97
N GLU A 186 16.94 -5.65 4.92
CA GLU A 186 16.41 -6.26 3.70
C GLU A 186 15.85 -5.26 2.69
N MET A 187 15.57 -4.01 3.10
CA MET A 187 15.22 -2.93 2.16
C MET A 187 16.41 -2.60 1.24
N GLY A 188 17.64 -2.84 1.71
CA GLY A 188 18.85 -2.37 1.07
C GLY A 188 18.93 -0.84 1.12
N ASP A 189 19.25 -0.23 -0.02
CA ASP A 189 19.33 1.22 -0.14
C ASP A 189 17.93 1.83 -0.34
N PRO A 190 17.41 2.68 0.57
CA PRO A 190 16.05 3.21 0.44
C PRO A 190 15.83 4.05 -0.83
N PHE A 191 16.85 4.74 -1.33
CA PHE A 191 16.74 5.54 -2.54
C PHE A 191 16.63 4.63 -3.77
N GLU A 192 17.51 3.63 -3.88
CA GLU A 192 17.45 2.64 -4.97
C GLU A 192 16.19 1.78 -4.90
N ASN A 193 15.71 1.46 -3.68
CA ASN A 193 14.47 0.72 -3.49
C ASN A 193 13.27 1.48 -4.08
N ILE A 194 13.18 2.79 -3.82
CA ILE A 194 12.18 3.68 -4.43
C ILE A 194 12.39 3.78 -5.95
N ALA A 195 13.62 3.97 -6.42
CA ALA A 195 13.92 4.12 -7.84
C ALA A 195 13.60 2.87 -8.66
N ASN A 196 13.82 1.67 -8.10
CA ASN A 196 13.52 0.40 -8.74
C ASN A 196 12.01 0.10 -8.73
N PHE A 197 11.29 0.52 -7.69
CA PHE A 197 9.83 0.33 -7.64
C PHE A 197 9.05 1.41 -8.40
N GLN A 198 9.67 2.58 -8.59
CA GLN A 198 9.13 3.82 -9.14
C GLN A 198 8.14 4.55 -8.23
N LEU A 199 8.29 5.88 -8.16
CA LEU A 199 7.57 6.70 -7.19
C LEU A 199 6.06 6.73 -7.46
N ASN A 200 5.67 6.76 -8.73
CA ASN A 200 4.28 6.72 -9.21
C ASN A 200 3.53 5.45 -8.78
N VAL A 201 4.19 4.28 -8.84
CA VAL A 201 3.59 3.01 -8.41
C VAL A 201 3.50 2.95 -6.89
N LEU A 202 4.55 3.40 -6.17
CA LEU A 202 4.55 3.51 -4.70
C LEU A 202 3.45 4.42 -4.18
N ALA A 203 3.29 5.58 -4.80
CA ALA A 203 2.37 6.62 -4.38
C ALA A 203 0.92 6.11 -4.27
N GLY A 204 0.51 5.22 -5.18
CA GLY A 204 -0.80 4.56 -5.11
C GLY A 204 -0.95 3.67 -3.87
N GLY A 205 0.08 2.91 -3.48
CA GLY A 205 0.05 2.10 -2.26
C GLY A 205 0.12 2.92 -0.97
N LEU A 206 0.80 4.07 -1.04
CA LEU A 206 0.95 5.01 0.07
C LEU A 206 -0.21 6.01 0.20
N HIS A 207 -1.17 5.98 -0.74
CA HIS A 207 -2.29 6.92 -0.84
C HIS A 207 -1.85 8.38 -0.84
N CYS A 208 -0.81 8.67 -1.61
CA CYS A 208 -0.10 9.94 -1.64
C CYS A 208 -0.10 10.50 -3.07
N GLN A 209 -0.29 11.81 -3.24
CA GLN A 209 -0.27 12.43 -4.57
C GLN A 209 1.17 12.62 -5.07
N VAL A 210 1.47 12.24 -6.32
CA VAL A 210 2.76 12.57 -6.96
C VAL A 210 2.69 13.97 -7.55
N VAL A 211 3.63 14.83 -7.18
CA VAL A 211 3.75 16.18 -7.78
C VAL A 211 4.84 16.15 -8.83
N ASN A 212 4.46 16.36 -10.10
CA ASN A 212 5.40 16.47 -11.21
C ASN A 212 6.14 17.81 -11.16
N SER A 213 7.47 17.77 -11.17
CA SER A 213 8.30 18.97 -11.01
C SER A 213 8.30 19.89 -12.26
N GLU A 214 7.78 19.42 -13.40
CA GLU A 214 7.80 20.14 -14.68
C GLU A 214 6.60 21.08 -14.88
N ALA A 215 5.56 20.98 -14.05
CA ALA A 215 4.38 21.86 -14.09
C ALA A 215 4.64 23.26 -13.48
N CYS A 216 5.88 23.75 -13.53
CA CYS A 216 6.29 25.05 -13.01
C CYS A 216 5.96 26.21 -13.97
N SER A 217 4.82 26.18 -14.67
CA SER A 217 4.19 27.39 -15.21
C SER A 217 3.08 27.79 -14.25
N ASP A 218 3.25 28.92 -13.56
CA ASP A 218 2.29 29.52 -12.61
C ASP A 218 0.90 29.82 -13.21
N GLU A 219 0.68 29.53 -14.51
CA GLU A 219 -0.53 29.82 -15.26
C GLU A 219 -1.37 28.55 -15.58
N ASP A 220 -0.82 27.35 -15.40
CA ASP A 220 -1.49 26.05 -15.64
C ASP A 220 -1.48 25.13 -14.40
N GLU A 221 -1.29 25.67 -13.19
CA GLU A 221 -1.58 24.96 -11.93
C GLU A 221 -3.10 24.80 -11.73
N GLU A 222 -3.85 24.37 -12.75
CA GLU A 222 -5.08 23.63 -12.47
C GLU A 222 -4.62 22.37 -11.74
N GLU A 223 -4.73 22.41 -10.41
CA GLU A 223 -4.36 21.33 -9.50
C GLU A 223 -5.12 20.08 -9.92
N GLU A 224 -4.58 19.33 -10.87
CA GLU A 224 -5.28 18.24 -11.52
C GLU A 224 -5.79 17.32 -10.43
N LEU A 225 -7.11 17.18 -10.35
CA LEU A 225 -7.75 16.37 -9.32
C LEU A 225 -7.05 15.03 -9.30
N ASP A 226 -6.57 14.62 -8.13
CA ASP A 226 -5.95 13.31 -7.97
C ASP A 226 -7.01 12.26 -8.33
N GLN A 227 -6.90 11.77 -9.58
CA GLN A 227 -7.87 10.87 -10.18
C GLN A 227 -7.93 9.56 -9.38
N HIS A 228 -6.80 9.15 -8.82
CA HIS A 228 -6.76 7.98 -7.96
C HIS A 228 -7.47 8.20 -6.65
N ARG A 229 -7.19 9.32 -5.96
CA ARG A 229 -7.89 9.65 -4.72
C ARG A 229 -9.40 9.77 -4.92
N THR A 230 -9.81 10.29 -6.07
CA THR A 230 -11.20 10.36 -6.51
C THR A 230 -11.81 8.96 -6.65
N LEU A 231 -11.13 8.04 -7.34
CA LEU A 231 -11.58 6.66 -7.49
C LEU A 231 -11.66 5.96 -6.13
N GLU A 232 -10.62 6.02 -5.30
CA GLU A 232 -10.60 5.37 -3.98
C GLU A 232 -11.69 5.92 -3.05
N ALA A 233 -11.92 7.24 -3.05
CA ALA A 233 -12.99 7.84 -2.27
C ALA A 233 -14.38 7.37 -2.74
N ARG A 234 -14.60 7.21 -4.06
CA ARG A 234 -15.85 6.63 -4.58
C ARG A 234 -15.99 5.17 -4.17
N GLU A 235 -14.92 4.39 -4.23
CA GLU A 235 -14.91 2.98 -3.85
C GLU A 235 -15.22 2.77 -2.36
N LEU A 236 -14.64 3.61 -1.49
CA LEU A 236 -14.91 3.58 -0.06
C LEU A 236 -16.38 3.86 0.26
N LEU A 237 -16.97 4.83 -0.44
CA LEU A 237 -18.38 5.14 -0.25
C LEU A 237 -19.29 4.06 -0.85
N ALA A 238 -18.98 3.57 -2.05
CA ALA A 238 -19.70 2.48 -2.69
C ALA A 238 -19.73 1.22 -1.81
N SER A 239 -18.62 0.91 -1.13
CA SER A 239 -18.53 -0.24 -0.22
C SER A 239 -19.44 -0.09 1.01
N VAL A 240 -19.54 1.11 1.58
CA VAL A 240 -20.43 1.41 2.70
C VAL A 240 -21.89 1.22 2.31
N HIS A 241 -22.24 1.56 1.08
CA HIS A 241 -23.58 1.36 0.52
C HIS A 241 -23.81 -0.04 -0.06
N GLY A 242 -22.80 -0.92 -0.05
CA GLY A 242 -22.89 -2.27 -0.62
C GLY A 242 -23.23 -2.31 -2.12
N THR A 243 -22.92 -1.23 -2.85
CA THR A 243 -23.27 -1.03 -4.26
C THR A 243 -22.00 -1.11 -5.12
N PRO A 244 -22.02 -1.67 -6.33
CA PRO A 244 -20.87 -1.60 -7.24
C PRO A 244 -20.53 -0.14 -7.58
N VAL A 245 -19.25 0.14 -7.76
CA VAL A 245 -18.69 1.49 -7.93
C VAL A 245 -19.25 2.19 -9.16
N ASP A 246 -19.49 1.45 -10.24
CA ASP A 246 -20.01 1.96 -11.51
C ASP A 246 -21.47 2.45 -11.39
N GLU A 247 -22.25 1.83 -10.49
CA GLU A 247 -23.65 2.21 -10.22
C GLU A 247 -23.74 3.24 -9.09
N TYR A 248 -22.71 3.32 -8.24
CA TYR A 248 -22.68 4.21 -7.10
C TYR A 248 -22.46 5.67 -7.55
N ARG A 249 -23.53 6.47 -7.44
CA ARG A 249 -23.55 7.94 -7.56
C ARG A 249 -22.64 8.43 -8.71
N PRO A 250 -22.97 8.15 -9.98
CA PRO A 250 -22.13 8.55 -11.12
C PRO A 250 -22.01 10.08 -11.26
N ASP A 251 -22.88 10.84 -10.59
CA ASP A 251 -22.81 12.29 -10.48
C ASP A 251 -21.65 12.79 -9.58
N ILE A 252 -21.14 11.94 -8.70
CA ILE A 252 -19.99 12.23 -7.83
C ILE A 252 -18.69 11.83 -8.55
N GLY A 253 -17.84 12.80 -8.88
CA GLY A 253 -16.47 12.55 -9.36
C GLY A 253 -16.10 13.12 -10.72
N TYR A 254 -17.03 13.71 -11.48
CA TYR A 254 -16.75 14.18 -12.85
C TYR A 254 -16.76 15.71 -13.07
N ALA A 255 -17.11 16.53 -12.07
CA ALA A 255 -17.23 17.99 -12.26
C ALA A 255 -16.70 18.82 -11.07
N SER A 256 -15.70 19.66 -11.36
CA SER A 256 -15.23 20.84 -10.60
C SER A 256 -15.25 20.74 -9.08
N ALA A 257 -14.54 19.76 -8.52
CA ALA A 257 -14.41 19.62 -7.06
C ALA A 257 -13.36 20.56 -6.43
N LEU A 258 -12.44 21.14 -7.22
CA LEU A 258 -11.28 21.89 -6.68
C LEU A 258 -11.65 23.19 -5.95
N ASP A 259 -12.74 23.86 -6.36
CA ASP A 259 -13.19 25.13 -5.76
C ASP A 259 -14.56 25.04 -5.07
N ALA A 260 -15.16 23.85 -5.03
CA ALA A 260 -16.47 23.68 -4.42
C ALA A 260 -16.35 23.57 -2.89
N PRO A 261 -17.24 24.20 -2.11
CA PRO A 261 -17.20 24.07 -0.66
C PRO A 261 -17.34 22.60 -0.25
N VAL A 262 -16.55 22.17 0.74
CA VAL A 262 -16.57 20.79 1.26
C VAL A 262 -17.99 20.37 1.65
N LEU A 263 -18.73 21.25 2.31
CA LEU A 263 -20.13 21.02 2.70
C LEU A 263 -21.08 21.23 1.52
N LYS A 264 -21.76 20.17 1.09
CA LYS A 264 -22.88 20.24 0.14
C LYS A 264 -24.20 20.02 0.89
N TYR A 265 -24.93 21.11 1.12
CA TYR A 265 -26.21 21.06 1.83
C TYR A 265 -27.20 20.12 1.14
N GLY A 266 -27.83 19.24 1.92
CA GLY A 266 -28.82 18.27 1.43
C GLY A 266 -28.24 17.02 0.78
N ASP A 267 -26.91 16.87 0.71
CA ASP A 267 -26.23 15.72 0.09
C ASP A 267 -25.03 15.29 0.92
N LEU A 268 -25.27 14.35 1.84
CA LEU A 268 -24.26 13.83 2.75
C LEU A 268 -23.16 13.08 2.00
N ASP A 269 -23.50 12.24 1.03
CA ASP A 269 -22.51 11.45 0.28
C ASP A 269 -21.52 12.35 -0.45
N SER A 270 -22.00 13.41 -1.12
CA SER A 270 -21.11 14.40 -1.74
C SER A 270 -20.25 15.16 -0.73
N THR A 271 -20.79 15.43 0.46
CA THR A 271 -20.05 16.11 1.53
C THR A 271 -18.92 15.21 2.04
N VAL A 272 -19.23 13.95 2.36
CA VAL A 272 -18.23 12.97 2.81
C VAL A 272 -17.20 12.72 1.70
N PHE A 273 -17.64 12.60 0.45
CA PHE A 273 -16.75 12.48 -0.70
C PHE A 273 -15.73 13.63 -0.76
N ARG A 274 -16.20 14.89 -0.68
CA ARG A 274 -15.30 16.06 -0.67
C ARG A 274 -14.37 16.08 0.53
N MET A 275 -14.84 15.66 1.72
CA MET A 275 -13.99 15.52 2.90
C MET A 275 -12.90 14.46 2.71
N LEU A 276 -13.20 13.35 2.03
CA LEU A 276 -12.22 12.31 1.70
C LEU A 276 -11.14 12.82 0.74
N LEU A 277 -11.46 13.75 -0.16
CA LEU A 277 -10.47 14.38 -1.05
C LEU A 277 -9.61 15.43 -0.32
N ASP A 278 -10.24 16.30 0.46
CA ASP A 278 -9.58 17.44 1.11
C ASP A 278 -8.74 17.05 2.34
N ASN A 279 -9.23 16.12 3.16
CA ASN A 279 -8.62 15.77 4.44
C ASN A 279 -7.98 14.37 4.43
N HIS A 280 -6.65 14.34 4.50
CA HIS A 280 -5.86 13.12 4.44
C HIS A 280 -6.00 12.23 5.68
N HIS A 281 -6.10 12.82 6.87
CA HIS A 281 -6.37 12.06 8.09
C HIS A 281 -7.75 11.44 8.08
N PHE A 282 -8.77 12.18 7.60
CA PHE A 282 -10.12 11.66 7.49
C PHE A 282 -10.19 10.48 6.53
N PHE A 283 -9.52 10.59 5.37
CA PHE A 283 -9.43 9.49 4.42
C PHE A 283 -8.73 8.26 4.99
N GLN A 284 -7.55 8.42 5.61
CA GLN A 284 -6.84 7.30 6.22
C GLN A 284 -7.64 6.66 7.35
N TYR A 285 -8.31 7.47 8.18
CA TYR A 285 -9.22 6.96 9.19
C TYR A 285 -10.35 6.15 8.56
N PHE A 286 -11.03 6.70 7.56
CA PHE A 286 -12.14 6.00 6.88
C PHE A 286 -11.67 4.69 6.26
N MET A 287 -10.56 4.70 5.53
CA MET A 287 -9.93 3.49 5.00
C MET A 287 -9.62 2.48 6.08
N SER A 288 -9.06 2.89 7.23
CA SER A 288 -8.75 1.96 8.32
C SER A 288 -10.01 1.25 8.83
N GLN A 289 -11.15 1.95 8.90
CA GLN A 289 -12.42 1.38 9.33
C GLN A 289 -13.06 0.48 8.26
N SER A 290 -13.03 0.89 6.99
CA SER A 290 -13.53 0.10 5.87
C SER A 290 -12.72 -1.20 5.69
N CYS A 291 -11.39 -1.12 5.76
CA CYS A 291 -10.50 -2.28 5.68
C CYS A 291 -10.72 -3.29 6.82
N LEU A 292 -11.14 -2.86 8.01
CA LEU A 292 -11.50 -3.79 9.09
C LEU A 292 -12.76 -4.60 8.76
N SER A 293 -13.67 -4.04 7.97
CA SER A 293 -14.93 -4.69 7.61
C SER A 293 -14.74 -5.73 6.49
N ASP A 294 -13.84 -5.46 5.54
CA ASP A 294 -13.59 -6.36 4.40
C ASP A 294 -12.12 -6.35 3.92
N PRO A 295 -11.17 -6.87 4.72
CA PRO A 295 -9.74 -6.72 4.46
C PRO A 295 -9.27 -7.39 3.17
N GLY A 296 -9.83 -8.55 2.80
CA GLY A 296 -9.43 -9.27 1.60
C GLY A 296 -9.81 -8.52 0.32
N THR A 297 -11.06 -8.04 0.21
CA THR A 297 -11.51 -7.30 -0.97
C THR A 297 -10.72 -6.00 -1.16
N HIS A 298 -10.44 -5.28 -0.08
CA HIS A 298 -9.60 -4.08 -0.14
C HIS A 298 -8.17 -4.40 -0.62
N LEU A 299 -7.57 -5.50 -0.15
CA LEU A 299 -6.27 -5.94 -0.62
C LEU A 299 -6.28 -6.23 -2.12
N TYR A 300 -7.20 -7.06 -2.61
CA TYR A 300 -7.24 -7.47 -4.01
C TYR A 300 -7.56 -6.32 -4.96
N ARG A 301 -8.42 -5.38 -4.53
CA ARG A 301 -8.70 -4.16 -5.27
C ARG A 301 -7.47 -3.24 -5.36
N ARG A 302 -6.75 -3.07 -4.26
CA ARG A 302 -5.49 -2.31 -4.26
C ARG A 302 -4.45 -2.93 -5.19
N LEU A 303 -4.37 -4.26 -5.23
CA LEU A 303 -3.52 -4.99 -6.17
C LEU A 303 -3.98 -4.82 -7.62
N TYR A 304 -5.29 -4.82 -7.88
CA TYR A 304 -5.86 -4.52 -9.20
C TYR A 304 -5.40 -3.14 -9.71
N HIS A 305 -5.58 -2.10 -8.90
CA HIS A 305 -5.13 -0.74 -9.26
C HIS A 305 -3.63 -0.64 -9.47
N ARG A 306 -2.84 -1.41 -8.70
CA ARG A 306 -1.40 -1.49 -8.91
C ARG A 306 -1.05 -2.10 -10.27
N VAL A 307 -1.77 -3.11 -10.72
CA VAL A 307 -1.60 -3.69 -12.07
C VAL A 307 -1.80 -2.61 -13.13
N ASP A 308 -2.88 -1.82 -13.04
CA ASP A 308 -3.17 -0.76 -14.00
C ASP A 308 -2.06 0.30 -14.04
N ARG A 309 -1.54 0.72 -12.88
CA ARG A 309 -0.44 1.70 -12.81
C ARG A 309 0.85 1.17 -13.42
N VAL A 310 1.24 -0.07 -13.09
CA VAL A 310 2.45 -0.70 -13.64
C VAL A 310 2.34 -0.80 -15.16
N LEU A 311 1.18 -1.20 -15.67
CA LEU A 311 0.94 -1.32 -17.10
C LEU A 311 0.89 0.04 -17.81
N HIS A 312 0.30 1.05 -17.19
CA HIS A 312 0.27 2.42 -17.71
C HIS A 312 1.68 2.96 -17.89
N GLU A 313 2.54 2.79 -16.89
CA GLU A 313 3.92 3.26 -16.92
C GLU A 313 4.78 2.48 -17.93
N PHE A 314 4.55 1.17 -18.04
CA PHE A 314 5.15 0.35 -19.10
C PHE A 314 4.73 0.83 -20.51
N ASP A 315 3.43 1.06 -20.74
CA ASP A 315 2.91 1.51 -22.03
C ASP A 315 3.43 2.93 -22.38
N ALA A 316 3.56 3.81 -21.38
CA ALA A 316 4.17 5.13 -21.54
C ALA A 316 5.65 5.00 -21.95
N SER A 317 6.42 4.16 -21.26
CA SER A 317 7.83 3.90 -21.59
C SER A 317 8.00 3.37 -23.02
N CYS A 318 7.13 2.45 -23.46
CA CYS A 318 7.13 1.95 -24.84
C CYS A 318 6.82 3.05 -25.87
N SER A 319 5.95 4.01 -25.52
CA SER A 319 5.57 5.12 -26.40
C SER A 319 6.66 6.18 -26.54
N HIS A 320 7.49 6.37 -25.51
CA HIS A 320 8.58 7.36 -25.48
C HIS A 320 9.90 6.87 -26.07
N THR A 321 9.96 5.65 -26.62
CA THR A 321 11.18 5.07 -27.22
C THR A 321 11.48 5.71 -28.60
N HIS A 322 11.82 7.00 -28.64
CA HIS A 322 12.45 7.65 -29.79
C HIS A 322 13.99 7.54 -29.67
N PRO A 323 14.74 7.11 -30.73
CA PRO A 323 16.13 6.65 -30.56
C PRO A 323 17.21 7.73 -30.37
N ASN A 324 16.87 9.02 -30.18
CA ASN A 324 17.83 10.10 -30.45
C ASN A 324 18.01 11.18 -29.38
N GLU A 325 17.52 11.01 -28.16
CA GLU A 325 17.95 11.87 -27.06
C GLU A 325 18.45 11.03 -25.89
N PRO A 326 19.78 10.97 -25.66
CA PRO A 326 20.27 10.58 -24.37
C PRO A 326 19.91 11.72 -23.42
N SER A 327 18.82 11.56 -22.67
CA SER A 327 18.60 12.36 -21.46
C SER A 327 19.76 12.03 -20.52
N GLY A 328 20.85 12.78 -20.64
CA GLY A 328 22.02 12.74 -19.79
C GLY A 328 21.72 13.31 -18.41
N ASP A 329 20.60 12.92 -17.82
CA ASP A 329 20.30 13.24 -16.43
C ASP A 329 20.86 12.09 -15.59
N LEU A 330 21.85 12.42 -14.76
CA LEU A 330 22.60 11.50 -13.89
C LEU A 330 21.75 10.99 -12.71
N GLY A 331 20.48 10.73 -12.97
CA GLY A 331 19.45 10.47 -11.99
C GLY A 331 18.09 10.33 -12.64
N ALA A 332 17.95 9.59 -13.75
CA ALA A 332 16.65 9.11 -14.23
C ALA A 332 16.17 7.93 -13.35
N GLU A 333 14.85 7.74 -13.20
CA GLU A 333 14.30 6.53 -12.54
C GLU A 333 14.65 5.30 -13.39
N ALA A 334 14.76 4.12 -12.77
CA ALA A 334 15.07 2.91 -13.52
C ALA A 334 14.02 2.72 -14.64
N PRO A 335 14.41 2.36 -15.86
CA PRO A 335 13.50 2.31 -16.99
C PRO A 335 12.37 1.29 -16.76
N SER A 336 11.13 1.70 -17.01
CA SER A 336 9.88 0.94 -16.87
C SER A 336 9.73 -0.14 -17.95
N ASN A 337 10.76 -0.95 -18.15
CA ASN A 337 10.84 -1.95 -19.22
C ASN A 337 9.99 -3.21 -18.94
N ALA A 338 9.97 -4.16 -19.88
CA ALA A 338 9.17 -5.37 -19.75
C ALA A 338 9.60 -6.25 -18.56
N ALA A 339 10.90 -6.30 -18.24
CA ALA A 339 11.41 -7.06 -17.09
C ALA A 339 10.95 -6.45 -15.76
N TRP A 340 10.95 -5.12 -15.66
CA TRP A 340 10.39 -4.37 -14.53
C TRP A 340 8.90 -4.67 -14.35
N ALA A 341 8.09 -4.49 -15.41
CA ALA A 341 6.66 -4.76 -15.34
C ALA A 341 6.37 -6.23 -15.00
N ALA A 342 7.12 -7.17 -15.58
CA ALA A 342 6.99 -8.59 -15.28
C ALA A 342 7.33 -8.92 -13.81
N SER A 343 8.35 -8.28 -13.24
CA SER A 343 8.70 -8.42 -11.81
C SER A 343 7.54 -7.98 -10.91
N HIS A 344 6.96 -6.81 -11.18
CA HIS A 344 5.81 -6.31 -10.43
C HIS A 344 4.59 -7.23 -10.55
N LEU A 345 4.25 -7.71 -11.76
CA LEU A 345 3.11 -8.60 -11.95
C LEU A 345 3.29 -9.95 -11.24
N ARG A 346 4.50 -10.54 -11.28
CA ARG A 346 4.82 -11.73 -10.48
C ARG A 346 4.73 -11.46 -8.99
N GLY A 347 5.21 -10.31 -8.54
CA GLY A 347 5.11 -9.86 -7.15
C GLY A 347 3.66 -9.76 -6.69
N ILE A 348 2.78 -9.19 -7.52
CA ILE A 348 1.34 -9.09 -7.24
C ILE A 348 0.70 -10.48 -7.15
N VAL A 349 1.01 -11.40 -8.07
CA VAL A 349 0.53 -12.80 -8.01
C VAL A 349 1.03 -13.48 -6.75
N SER A 350 2.29 -13.27 -6.36
CA SER A 350 2.87 -13.77 -5.10
C SER A 350 2.17 -13.21 -3.87
N LEU A 351 1.77 -11.94 -3.85
CA LEU A 351 1.00 -11.34 -2.76
C LEU A 351 -0.40 -11.95 -2.67
N ILE A 352 -1.08 -12.18 -3.80
CA ILE A 352 -2.38 -12.88 -3.82
C ILE A 352 -2.21 -14.29 -3.25
N ARG A 353 -1.21 -15.04 -3.72
CA ARG A 353 -0.88 -16.38 -3.23
C ARG A 353 -0.63 -16.38 -1.72
N SER A 354 0.26 -15.51 -1.23
CA SER A 354 0.57 -15.39 0.20
C SER A 354 -0.68 -15.07 1.01
N SER A 355 -1.53 -14.17 0.51
CA SER A 355 -2.79 -13.80 1.15
C SER A 355 -3.82 -14.92 1.17
N ILE A 356 -3.67 -16.00 0.38
CA ILE A 356 -4.56 -17.17 0.40
C ILE A 356 -4.03 -18.20 1.40
N PHE A 357 -2.72 -18.43 1.44
CA PHE A 357 -2.10 -19.45 2.29
C PHE A 357 -1.90 -19.04 3.75
N HIS A 358 -1.59 -17.79 4.04
CA HIS A 358 -1.23 -17.32 5.39
C HIS A 358 -2.41 -16.69 6.16
N ARG A 359 -3.65 -17.09 5.84
CA ARG A 359 -4.84 -16.58 6.55
C ARG A 359 -5.21 -17.49 7.72
N ASP A 360 -5.73 -16.88 8.77
CA ASP A 360 -6.31 -17.60 9.93
C ASP A 360 -7.72 -18.15 9.65
N TYR A 361 -8.36 -17.71 8.55
CA TYR A 361 -9.74 -18.06 8.21
C TYR A 361 -9.89 -18.32 6.70
N PRO A 362 -10.84 -19.20 6.31
CA PRO A 362 -11.09 -19.50 4.91
C PRO A 362 -11.56 -18.26 4.15
N LEU A 363 -11.17 -18.16 2.89
CA LEU A 363 -11.50 -17.04 2.02
C LEU A 363 -13.01 -16.94 1.82
N ARG A 364 -13.59 -15.76 2.06
CA ARG A 364 -15.02 -15.55 1.81
C ARG A 364 -15.30 -15.50 0.31
N GLN A 365 -16.53 -15.81 -0.08
CA GLN A 365 -16.90 -15.91 -1.50
C GLN A 365 -16.65 -14.60 -2.28
N HIS A 366 -16.94 -13.44 -1.70
CA HIS A 366 -16.72 -12.16 -2.36
C HIS A 366 -15.24 -11.77 -2.44
N GLU A 367 -14.43 -12.11 -1.42
CA GLU A 367 -12.97 -11.95 -1.44
C GLU A 367 -12.35 -12.84 -2.53
N ALA A 368 -12.80 -14.10 -2.63
CA ALA A 368 -12.38 -15.03 -3.67
C ALA A 368 -12.71 -14.54 -5.07
N ARG A 369 -13.90 -13.95 -5.26
CA ARG A 369 -14.25 -13.29 -6.53
C ARG A 369 -13.32 -12.12 -6.84
N SER A 370 -13.03 -11.26 -5.86
CA SER A 370 -12.12 -10.14 -6.06
C SER A 370 -10.70 -10.60 -6.41
N ALA A 371 -10.19 -11.66 -5.78
CA ALA A 371 -8.91 -12.26 -6.12
C ALA A 371 -8.88 -12.81 -7.55
N VAL A 372 -9.92 -13.56 -7.95
CA VAL A 372 -10.07 -14.08 -9.31
C VAL A 372 -10.13 -12.93 -10.33
N SER A 373 -10.89 -11.87 -10.05
CA SER A 373 -10.97 -10.69 -10.94
C SER A 373 -9.58 -10.05 -11.14
N THR A 374 -8.79 -9.88 -10.07
CA THR A 374 -7.43 -9.34 -10.18
C THR A 374 -6.50 -10.27 -10.98
N LEU A 375 -6.56 -11.58 -10.75
CA LEU A 375 -5.78 -12.57 -11.50
C LEU A 375 -6.15 -12.60 -12.99
N MET A 376 -7.45 -12.60 -13.29
CA MET A 376 -7.97 -12.53 -14.66
C MET A 376 -7.54 -11.25 -15.35
N HIS A 377 -7.55 -10.12 -14.64
CA HIS A 377 -7.08 -8.84 -15.16
C HIS A 377 -5.59 -8.85 -15.52
N VAL A 378 -4.74 -9.42 -14.66
CA VAL A 378 -3.31 -9.63 -14.96
C VAL A 378 -3.17 -10.46 -16.23
N LEU A 379 -3.83 -11.61 -16.30
CA LEU A 379 -3.71 -12.53 -17.44
C LEU A 379 -4.19 -11.87 -18.75
N ALA A 380 -5.38 -11.27 -18.75
CA ALA A 380 -5.93 -10.59 -19.91
C ALA A 380 -5.08 -9.39 -20.36
N SER A 381 -4.51 -8.64 -19.42
CA SER A 381 -3.68 -7.49 -19.72
C SER A 381 -2.34 -7.88 -20.37
N VAL A 382 -1.75 -9.00 -19.94
CA VAL A 382 -0.51 -9.53 -20.52
C VAL A 382 -0.75 -10.08 -21.93
N THR A 383 -1.85 -10.82 -22.14
CA THR A 383 -2.17 -11.41 -23.46
C THR A 383 -2.51 -10.36 -24.51
N ARG A 384 -3.16 -9.25 -24.14
CA ARG A 384 -3.43 -8.11 -25.05
C ARG A 384 -2.14 -7.44 -25.54
N ARG A 385 -1.08 -7.40 -24.74
CA ARG A 385 0.18 -6.69 -25.04
C ARG A 385 1.21 -7.51 -25.84
N HIS A 386 0.84 -8.67 -26.37
CA HIS A 386 1.72 -9.48 -27.23
C HIS A 386 2.20 -8.74 -28.50
N HIS A 387 1.39 -7.85 -29.08
CA HIS A 387 1.63 -7.25 -30.40
C HIS A 387 2.54 -6.02 -30.41
N GLN A 388 3.00 -5.52 -29.26
CA GLN A 388 3.75 -4.26 -29.18
C GLN A 388 5.23 -4.34 -29.61
N VAL A 389 5.72 -5.49 -30.09
CA VAL A 389 7.14 -5.66 -30.48
C VAL A 389 7.29 -5.91 -31.98
N GLU A 390 7.24 -4.84 -32.77
CA GLU A 390 7.73 -4.82 -34.16
C GLU A 390 9.19 -4.30 -34.26
N SER A 391 9.89 -4.14 -33.13
CA SER A 391 11.26 -3.61 -33.09
C SER A 391 12.31 -4.72 -33.13
N ARG A 392 13.37 -4.49 -33.91
CA ARG A 392 14.53 -5.36 -34.21
C ARG A 392 15.47 -5.65 -33.02
N LEU A 393 15.04 -5.40 -31.78
CA LEU A 393 15.78 -5.77 -30.57
C LEU A 393 15.37 -7.17 -30.10
N SER A 394 16.14 -7.76 -29.17
CA SER A 394 15.94 -9.14 -28.72
C SER A 394 14.49 -9.31 -28.22
N ARG A 395 13.74 -10.21 -28.87
CA ARG A 395 12.28 -10.37 -28.71
C ARG A 395 11.87 -10.68 -27.25
N GLY A 396 12.79 -11.25 -26.46
CA GLY A 396 12.56 -11.60 -25.05
C GLY A 396 12.66 -10.41 -24.09
N GLU A 397 13.43 -9.37 -24.39
CA GLU A 397 13.68 -8.26 -23.45
C GLU A 397 12.59 -7.17 -23.52
N CYS A 398 11.85 -7.10 -24.63
CA CYS A 398 10.88 -6.02 -24.88
C CYS A 398 9.40 -6.45 -24.77
N SER A 399 9.09 -7.75 -24.79
CA SER A 399 7.70 -8.22 -24.76
C SER A 399 7.32 -8.71 -23.36
N LEU A 400 6.38 -8.01 -22.72
CA LEU A 400 5.79 -8.43 -21.44
C LEU A 400 5.18 -9.84 -21.54
N TYR A 401 4.59 -10.17 -22.69
CA TYR A 401 4.06 -11.51 -22.95
C TYR A 401 5.15 -12.58 -22.97
N MET A 402 6.29 -12.32 -23.64
CA MET A 402 7.38 -13.29 -23.68
C MET A 402 7.99 -13.49 -22.30
N GLN A 403 8.15 -12.41 -21.53
CA GLN A 403 8.67 -12.47 -20.16
C GLN A 403 7.82 -13.32 -19.23
N LEU A 404 6.49 -13.28 -19.33
CA LEU A 404 5.59 -13.95 -18.38
C LEU A 404 5.03 -15.29 -18.88
N ILE A 405 4.75 -15.41 -20.18
CA ILE A 405 4.07 -16.57 -20.78
C ILE A 405 4.95 -17.24 -21.84
N GLY A 406 5.59 -16.46 -22.72
CA GLY A 406 6.20 -16.96 -23.96
C GLY A 406 7.53 -17.72 -23.82
N ASP A 407 8.48 -17.22 -23.03
CA ASP A 407 9.84 -17.78 -22.85
C ASP A 407 10.10 -18.29 -21.41
N SER A 408 9.07 -18.26 -20.56
CA SER A 408 9.13 -18.67 -19.16
C SER A 408 9.17 -20.21 -19.05
N GLU A 409 10.35 -20.82 -19.15
CA GLU A 409 10.53 -22.24 -18.78
C GLU A 409 10.36 -22.47 -17.27
N SER A 410 10.60 -21.43 -16.46
CA SER A 410 10.60 -21.49 -15.00
C SER A 410 9.22 -21.30 -14.35
N ASP A 411 8.26 -20.65 -15.03
CA ASP A 411 6.93 -20.36 -14.49
C ASP A 411 5.82 -20.71 -15.49
N ALA A 412 5.75 -21.99 -15.85
CA ALA A 412 4.72 -22.52 -16.75
C ALA A 412 3.30 -22.51 -16.16
N ALA A 413 3.15 -22.08 -14.90
CA ALA A 413 1.87 -21.99 -14.21
C ALA A 413 1.43 -20.52 -14.04
N PHE A 414 2.32 -19.58 -13.70
CA PHE A 414 2.03 -18.16 -13.51
C PHE A 414 0.68 -17.97 -12.77
N VAL A 415 -0.27 -17.25 -13.37
CA VAL A 415 -1.61 -17.00 -12.82
C VAL A 415 -2.48 -18.28 -12.74
N ILE A 416 -2.21 -19.30 -13.57
CA ILE A 416 -3.01 -20.54 -13.62
C ILE A 416 -2.95 -21.30 -12.29
N ALA A 417 -1.78 -21.36 -11.64
CA ALA A 417 -1.64 -22.04 -10.34
C ALA A 417 -2.58 -21.42 -9.30
N GLU A 418 -2.65 -20.10 -9.29
CA GLU A 418 -3.40 -19.35 -8.27
C GLU A 418 -4.90 -19.36 -8.55
N LEU A 419 -5.30 -19.37 -9.83
CA LEU A 419 -6.70 -19.59 -10.22
C LEU A 419 -7.20 -21.00 -9.85
N ASP A 420 -6.32 -22.01 -9.89
CA ASP A 420 -6.66 -23.39 -9.52
C ASP A 420 -6.93 -23.54 -8.01
N LEU A 421 -6.43 -22.60 -7.19
CA LEU A 421 -6.73 -22.56 -5.74
C LEU A 421 -8.15 -22.03 -5.46
N LEU A 422 -8.83 -21.43 -6.44
CA LEU A 422 -10.11 -20.73 -6.26
C LEU A 422 -11.22 -21.26 -7.19
N PRO A 423 -11.46 -22.59 -7.27
CA PRO A 423 -12.32 -23.18 -8.29
C PRO A 423 -13.76 -22.64 -8.26
N GLU A 424 -14.37 -22.51 -7.08
CA GLU A 424 -15.77 -22.05 -6.94
C GLU A 424 -16.01 -20.64 -7.51
N SER A 425 -15.01 -19.76 -7.41
CA SER A 425 -15.10 -18.40 -7.94
C SER A 425 -14.64 -18.33 -9.38
N ALA A 426 -13.58 -19.08 -9.74
CA ALA A 426 -13.03 -19.14 -11.09
C ALA A 426 -14.00 -19.75 -12.11
N CYS A 427 -14.92 -20.63 -11.69
CA CYS A 427 -15.97 -21.20 -12.55
C CYS A 427 -16.80 -20.13 -13.29
N ARG A 428 -16.95 -18.94 -12.69
CA ARG A 428 -17.72 -17.84 -13.29
C ARG A 428 -16.97 -17.12 -14.41
N ALA A 429 -15.66 -17.29 -14.50
CA ALA A 429 -14.79 -16.66 -15.49
C ALA A 429 -14.37 -17.66 -16.60
N VAL A 430 -15.05 -18.81 -16.71
CA VAL A 430 -14.70 -19.88 -17.66
C VAL A 430 -14.78 -19.41 -19.12
N ASP A 431 -15.77 -18.59 -19.45
CA ASP A 431 -15.96 -18.06 -20.81
C ASP A 431 -14.81 -17.10 -21.15
N ASP A 432 -14.51 -16.14 -20.27
CA ASP A 432 -13.37 -15.23 -20.41
C ASP A 432 -12.03 -15.97 -20.51
N LEU A 433 -11.83 -17.04 -19.72
CA LEU A 433 -10.66 -17.91 -19.81
C LEU A 433 -10.59 -18.65 -21.15
N GLY A 434 -11.73 -18.99 -21.74
CA GLY A 434 -11.84 -19.56 -23.08
C GLY A 434 -11.35 -18.59 -24.14
N ASP A 435 -11.81 -17.35 -24.10
CA ASP A 435 -11.39 -16.29 -25.03
C ASP A 435 -9.88 -16.01 -24.92
N ILE A 436 -9.38 -15.95 -23.68
CA ILE A 436 -7.94 -15.81 -23.40
C ILE A 436 -7.15 -17.02 -23.96
N LEU A 437 -7.64 -18.25 -23.77
CA LEU A 437 -6.99 -19.45 -24.30
C LEU A 437 -6.85 -19.38 -25.83
N GLU A 438 -7.91 -18.97 -26.53
CA GLU A 438 -7.86 -18.82 -27.99
C GLU A 438 -6.82 -17.79 -28.42
N GLN A 439 -6.73 -16.67 -27.70
CA GLN A 439 -5.74 -15.63 -27.94
C GLN A 439 -4.31 -16.13 -27.70
N VAL A 440 -4.05 -16.80 -26.58
CA VAL A 440 -2.76 -17.38 -26.20
C VAL A 440 -2.28 -18.44 -27.21
N VAL A 441 -3.21 -19.28 -27.70
CA VAL A 441 -2.91 -20.28 -28.75
C VAL A 441 -2.55 -19.60 -30.07
N ARG A 442 -3.29 -18.56 -30.47
CA ARG A 442 -2.97 -17.77 -31.68
C ARG A 442 -1.62 -17.07 -31.58
N GLN A 443 -1.21 -16.69 -30.38
CA GLN A 443 0.07 -16.02 -30.11
C GLN A 443 1.25 -17.00 -29.94
N GLY A 444 1.02 -18.31 -29.96
CA GLY A 444 2.07 -19.32 -29.94
C GLY A 444 2.71 -19.54 -28.57
N ALA A 445 1.93 -19.50 -27.48
CA ALA A 445 2.45 -19.83 -26.14
C ALA A 445 3.05 -21.24 -26.03
N PRO A 446 3.93 -21.47 -25.03
CA PRO A 446 4.46 -22.78 -24.72
C PRO A 446 3.37 -23.83 -24.52
N VAL A 447 3.62 -25.03 -25.05
CA VAL A 447 2.68 -26.16 -25.00
C VAL A 447 2.29 -26.50 -23.56
N ALA A 448 3.23 -26.38 -22.61
CA ALA A 448 2.99 -26.61 -21.20
C ALA A 448 1.94 -25.64 -20.63
N PHE A 449 2.07 -24.33 -20.90
CA PHE A 449 1.13 -23.30 -20.45
C PHE A 449 -0.27 -23.53 -21.04
N VAL A 450 -0.35 -23.75 -22.35
CA VAL A 450 -1.62 -24.02 -23.05
C VAL A 450 -2.31 -25.26 -22.49
N ARG A 451 -1.54 -26.33 -22.21
CA ARG A 451 -2.07 -27.55 -21.60
C ARG A 451 -2.60 -27.28 -20.19
N ASN A 452 -1.86 -26.55 -19.38
CA ASN A 452 -2.26 -26.21 -18.01
C ASN A 452 -3.56 -25.38 -18.01
N LEU A 453 -3.68 -24.40 -18.90
CA LEU A 453 -4.87 -23.56 -19.03
C LEU A 453 -6.10 -24.38 -19.50
N ARG A 454 -5.92 -25.27 -20.49
CA ARG A 454 -7.00 -26.19 -20.91
C ARG A 454 -7.45 -27.11 -19.79
N ASN A 455 -6.51 -27.64 -19.01
CA ASN A 455 -6.83 -28.51 -17.87
C ASN A 455 -7.60 -27.77 -16.79
N LEU A 456 -7.22 -26.52 -16.48
CA LEU A 456 -7.95 -25.65 -15.56
C LEU A 456 -9.39 -25.43 -16.06
N ILE A 457 -9.57 -24.98 -17.30
CA ILE A 457 -10.89 -24.72 -17.89
C ILE A 457 -11.77 -25.98 -17.86
N ALA A 458 -11.21 -27.16 -18.18
CA ALA A 458 -11.94 -28.42 -18.13
C ALA A 458 -12.42 -28.76 -16.70
N ARG A 459 -11.57 -28.56 -15.67
CA ARG A 459 -11.95 -28.77 -14.26
C ARG A 459 -13.03 -27.79 -13.79
N LEU A 460 -12.90 -26.52 -14.17
CA LEU A 460 -13.89 -25.50 -13.81
C LEU A 460 -15.26 -25.78 -14.45
N ARG A 461 -15.30 -26.27 -15.69
CA ARG A 461 -16.56 -26.71 -16.32
C ARG A 461 -17.19 -27.90 -15.59
N ALA A 462 -16.39 -28.91 -15.26
CA ALA A 462 -16.89 -30.09 -14.55
C ALA A 462 -17.47 -29.75 -13.16
N SER A 463 -16.85 -28.81 -12.43
CA SER A 463 -17.32 -28.36 -11.11
C SER A 463 -18.57 -27.46 -11.17
N SER A 464 -18.78 -26.75 -12.28
CA SER A 464 -20.04 -26.04 -12.55
C SER A 464 -21.21 -27.01 -12.76
N ASP A 465 -20.98 -28.14 -13.43
CA ASP A 465 -22.03 -29.12 -13.72
C ASP A 465 -22.45 -29.93 -12.49
N GLU A 466 -21.55 -30.17 -11.52
CA GLU A 466 -21.87 -30.91 -10.28
C GLU A 466 -22.66 -30.08 -9.25
N THR A 467 -22.54 -28.74 -9.28
CA THR A 467 -23.25 -27.84 -8.35
C THR A 467 -24.64 -27.44 -8.89
N GLY A 468 -24.85 -27.53 -10.19
CA GLY A 468 -26.18 -27.44 -10.80
C GLY A 468 -26.85 -28.80 -10.84
N TRP A 469 -27.46 -29.26 -9.73
CA TRP A 469 -28.69 -30.12 -9.66
C TRP A 469 -28.93 -30.64 -8.23
N LYS A 470 -29.48 -29.79 -7.37
CA LYS A 470 -30.47 -30.22 -6.37
C LYS A 470 -31.78 -29.48 -6.64
N ARG A 471 -32.42 -29.83 -7.74
CA ARG A 471 -33.88 -29.66 -7.83
C ARG A 471 -34.46 -30.57 -6.76
N HIS A 472 -35.10 -29.98 -5.77
CA HIS A 472 -36.00 -30.69 -4.87
C HIS A 472 -36.99 -31.46 -5.75
N PRO A 473 -37.07 -32.80 -5.69
CA PRO A 473 -38.15 -33.50 -6.35
C PRO A 473 -39.43 -33.19 -5.57
N ASP A 474 -40.42 -32.72 -6.31
CA ASP A 474 -41.82 -32.67 -5.95
C ASP A 474 -42.22 -33.96 -5.23
N VAL A 475 -42.75 -33.81 -4.02
CA VAL A 475 -43.45 -34.88 -3.31
C VAL A 475 -44.88 -34.89 -3.83
N GLU A 476 -45.14 -35.65 -4.89
CA GLU A 476 -46.51 -36.00 -5.29
C GLU A 476 -46.68 -37.51 -5.55
N SER A 477 -47.08 -38.21 -4.48
CA SER A 477 -47.90 -39.44 -4.48
C SER A 477 -47.98 -39.90 -3.02
N GLY A 478 -49.12 -40.07 -2.36
CA GLY A 478 -50.49 -40.24 -2.79
C GLY A 478 -51.15 -41.23 -1.80
N ARG A 479 -52.48 -41.14 -1.69
CA ARG A 479 -53.43 -42.09 -1.04
C ARG A 479 -53.76 -41.88 0.44
N GLY A 480 -55.03 -41.56 0.68
CA GLY A 480 -55.64 -41.69 2.00
C GLY A 480 -57.10 -41.27 2.13
N SER A 481 -57.95 -41.49 1.12
CA SER A 481 -59.41 -41.34 1.29
C SER A 481 -60.07 -42.71 1.43
N LYS A 482 -60.53 -43.05 2.64
CA LYS A 482 -61.52 -44.11 2.88
C LYS A 482 -62.45 -43.71 4.02
N ARG A 483 -63.74 -43.70 3.67
CA ARG A 483 -64.93 -43.39 4.46
C ARG A 483 -65.45 -44.65 5.18
N MET A 484 -66.27 -44.40 6.22
CA MET A 484 -67.19 -45.26 7.00
C MET A 484 -66.53 -45.97 8.20
N LYS A 485 -67.04 -45.87 9.43
CA LYS A 485 -68.42 -45.74 9.91
C LYS A 485 -68.62 -44.56 10.86
#